data_AF-A0A3P6DH69-F1
#
_entry.id   AF-A0A3P6DH69-F1
#
_cell.length_a   1.000
_cell.length_b   1.000
_cell.length_c   1.000
_cell.angle_alpha   90.00
_cell.angle_beta   90.00
_cell.angle_gamma   90.00
#
_symmetry.space_group_name_H-M   'P 1'
#
loop_
_entity.id
_entity.type
_entity.pdbx_description
1 polymer ?
#
loop_
_entity_poly.entity_id
_entity_poly.type
_entity_poly.pdbx_seq_one_letter_code
_entity_poly.pdbx_strand_id
1 'polypeptide(L)' 'MKVARKNPVAGIVDGKIYVMGGCKADETKNWAEVFDPNTQTWESLPDPGPRLLC' A
#
# COMPACT_ATOMS: atom_id res chain seq x y z
N MET A 1 4.95 2.63 7.90
CA MET A 1 4.93 2.62 6.44
C MET A 1 6.35 2.33 5.99
N LYS A 2 6.54 1.43 5.03
CA LYS A 2 7.86 0.95 4.59
C LYS A 2 8.35 1.67 3.33
N VAL A 3 7.44 2.23 2.53
CA VAL A 3 7.77 2.96 1.31
C VAL A 3 7.34 4.42 1.43
N ALA A 4 8.21 5.35 1.01
CA ALA A 4 7.83 6.76 0.93
C ALA A 4 6.93 6.97 -0.30
N ARG A 5 5.75 7.56 -0.10
CA ARG A 5 4.78 7.80 -1.18
C ARG A 5 4.49 9.30 -1.34
N LYS A 6 4.25 9.72 -2.58
CA LYS A 6 3.75 11.07 -2.93
C LYS A 6 2.36 10.94 -3.55
N ASN A 7 1.41 11.69 -3.00
CA ASN A 7 -0.01 11.66 -3.39
C ASN A 7 -0.65 10.25 -3.33
N PRO A 8 -0.48 9.47 -2.23
CA PRO A 8 -1.14 8.18 -2.10
C PRO A 8 -2.66 8.35 -1.90
N VAL A 9 -3.39 7.28 -2.19
CA VAL A 9 -4.79 7.13 -1.76
C VAL A 9 -4.83 6.26 -0.51
N ALA A 10 -5.64 6.64 0.47
CA ALA A 10 -5.82 5.86 1.68
C ALA A 10 -7.30 5.58 1.96
N GLY A 11 -7.61 4.43 2.54
CA GLY A 11 -8.95 4.02 2.93
C GLY A 11 -8.95 3.05 4.11
N ILE A 12 -10.09 2.93 4.79
CA ILE A 12 -10.27 2.02 5.92
C ILE A 12 -11.17 0.86 5.48
N VAL A 13 -10.71 -0.37 5.69
CA VAL A 13 -11.47 -1.61 5.44
C VAL A 13 -11.23 -2.54 6.62
N ASP A 14 -12.30 -3.05 7.22
CA ASP A 14 -12.25 -3.97 8.37
C ASP A 14 -11.32 -3.50 9.50
N GLY A 15 -11.32 -2.19 9.79
CA GLY A 15 -10.50 -1.57 10.84
C GLY A 15 -9.01 -1.45 10.51
N LYS A 16 -8.58 -1.83 9.30
CA LYS A 16 -7.21 -1.65 8.82
C LYS A 16 -7.12 -0.50 7.83
N ILE A 17 -5.96 0.16 7.77
CA ILE A 17 -5.71 1.30 6.89
C ILE A 17 -4.93 0.82 5.67
N TYR A 18 -5.53 0.95 4.49
CA TYR A 18 -4.92 0.61 3.21
C TYR A 18 -4.37 1.87 2.57
N VAL A 19 -3.14 1.83 2.09
CA VAL A 19 -2.47 2.92 1.40
C VAL A 19 -1.95 2.42 0.05
N MET A 20 -2.38 3.04 -1.04
CA MET A 20 -2.15 2.56 -2.41
C MET A 20 -1.60 3.67 -3.30
N GLY A 21 -0.78 3.28 -4.28
CA GLY A 21 -0.23 4.18 -5.29
C GLY A 21 0.79 5.16 -4.72
N GLY A 22 1.11 6.20 -5.49
CA GLY A 22 2.05 7.25 -5.08
C GLY A 22 3.50 6.78 -4.85
N CYS A 23 3.84 5.54 -5.24
CA CYS A 23 5.19 4.99 -5.20
C CYS A 23 5.86 5.16 -6.58
N LYS A 24 7.18 4.95 -6.64
CA LYS A 24 7.90 5.01 -7.92
C LYS A 24 7.58 3.76 -8.75
N ALA A 25 7.65 3.88 -10.08
CA ALA A 25 7.28 2.81 -11.02
C ALA A 25 8.15 1.55 -10.90
N ASP A 26 9.36 1.65 -10.33
CA ASP A 26 10.27 0.54 -10.04
C ASP A 26 9.91 -0.22 -8.74
N GLU A 27 8.95 0.29 -7.95
CA GLU A 27 8.50 -0.30 -6.68
C GLU A 27 7.21 -1.12 -6.85
N THR A 28 7.04 -1.82 -7.99
CA THR A 28 5.84 -2.64 -8.28
C THR A 28 5.52 -3.65 -7.17
N LYS A 29 6.55 -4.19 -6.50
CA LYS A 29 6.40 -5.09 -5.35
C LYS A 29 5.77 -4.46 -4.11
N ASN A 30 5.73 -3.13 -4.02
CA ASN A 30 5.18 -2.36 -2.91
C ASN A 30 4.17 -1.31 -3.40
N TRP A 31 3.41 -1.61 -4.44
CA TRP A 31 2.37 -0.73 -4.99
C TRP A 31 1.34 -0.31 -3.92
N ALA A 32 1.12 -1.13 -2.88
CA ALA A 32 0.26 -0.84 -1.75
C ALA A 32 0.71 -1.50 -0.45
N GLU A 33 0.29 -0.93 0.68
CA GLU A 33 0.54 -1.43 2.02
C GLU A 33 -0.72 -1.33 2.89
N VAL A 34 -0.83 -2.22 3.87
CA VAL A 34 -1.87 -2.19 4.90
C VAL A 34 -1.23 -1.98 6.27
N PHE A 35 -1.87 -1.13 7.07
CA PHE A 35 -1.56 -0.95 8.49
C PHE A 35 -2.65 -1.58 9.34
N ASP A 36 -2.24 -2.44 10.27
CA ASP A 36 -3.11 -3.01 11.29
C ASP A 36 -2.87 -2.27 12.62
N PRO A 37 -3.84 -1.47 13.11
CA PRO A 37 -3.69 -0.72 14.36
C PRO A 37 -3.54 -1.61 15.60
N ASN A 38 -4.03 -2.85 15.56
CA ASN A 38 -3.99 -3.75 16.73
C ASN A 38 -2.57 -4.27 16.97
N THR A 39 -1.86 -4.61 15.90
CA THR A 39 -0.48 -5.10 15.94
C THR A 39 0.55 -3.99 15.72
N GLN A 40 0.10 -2.81 15.28
CA GLN A 40 0.92 -1.67 14.89
C GLN A 40 1.93 -2.02 13.78
N THR A 41 1.57 -2.96 12.90
CA THR A 41 2.43 -3.43 11.82
C THR A 41 1.99 -2.92 10.46
N TRP A 42 2.98 -2.78 9.58
CA TRP A 42 2.78 -2.53 8.16
C TRP A 42 3.12 -3.77 7.35
N GLU A 43 2.25 -4.13 6.42
CA GLU A 43 2.43 -5.27 5.51
C GLU A 43 2.26 -4.82 4.06
N SER A 44 3.12 -5.31 3.17
CA SER A 44 3.00 -5.06 1.72
C SER A 44 1.89 -5.93 1.16
N LEU A 45 1.08 -5.37 0.26
CA LEU A 45 0.06 -6.13 -0.45
C LEU A 45 0.67 -6.79 -1.70
N PRO A 46 0.19 -7.99 -2.08
CA PRO A 46 0.65 -8.65 -3.30
C PRO A 46 0.35 -7.80 -4.53
N ASP A 47 1.22 -7.88 -5.54
CA ASP A 47 1.03 -7.22 -6.84
C ASP A 47 -0.33 -7.63 -7.44
N PRO A 48 -1.21 -6.67 -7.80
CA PRO A 48 -2.55 -6.94 -8.30
C PRO A 48 -2.52 -7.39 -9.77
N GLY A 49 -1.33 -7.47 -10.37
CA GLY A 49 -1.10 -7.87 -11.73
C GLY A 49 -1.00 -6.68 -12.70
N PRO A 50 -0.71 -6.96 -13.97
CA PRO A 50 -0.29 -5.96 -14.96
C PRO A 50 -1.36 -4.91 -15.32
N ARG A 51 -2.62 -5.08 -14.88
CA ARG A 51 -3.73 -4.17 -15.18
C ARG A 51 -3.87 -3.01 -14.19
N LEU A 52 -3.13 -3.03 -13.09
CA LEU A 52 -3.25 -2.06 -12.00
C LEU A 52 -1.88 -1.51 -11.57
N LEU A 53 -0.87 -1.64 -12.44
CA LEU A 53 0.43 -1.00 -12.25
C LEU A 53 0.28 0.53 -12.31
N CYS A 54 1.09 1.21 -11.50
CA CYS A 54 1.10 2.67 -11.29
C CYS A 54 1.15 3.49 -12.58
#